data_AF-A0A1H9F3Z9-F1
#
_entry.id   AF-A0A1H9F3Z9-F1
#
_cell.length_a   1.000
_cell.length_b   1.000
_cell.length_c   1.000
_cell.angle_alpha   90.00
_cell.angle_beta   90.00
_cell.angle_gamma   90.00
#
_symmetry.space_group_name_H-M   'P 1'
#
loop_
_entity.id
_entity.type
_entity.pdbx_description
1 polymer ?
#
loop_
_entity_poly.entity_id
_entity_poly.type
_entity_poly.pdbx_seq_one_letter_code
_entity_poly.pdbx_strand_id
1 'polypeptide(L)'
;MSFSKYHHQLLVKNLIEVSGIEETYLILAEANHQNKHEWLFDFYEHLPKSKISPERLDQLYYLYNSAESRELPNNWDYLLNYQAIESEVISKITEIIVIKSKVNINYATSLFNLFNHFSEVNKEIAIHFAGKTGLLKQVYLLWLNTYQNGDHDGSNFDYFLDQDSNFIVEYIDWMYKKKKWVSRHDDHRNYSFIWKRDDYHEIMIKAAERIFQHEKGDYPYSFFHVFFGVKEENHELQKITSRKKEFLMQLIEDRYSNVKFMRFVFGLISILSEDDRPSLISRYTCLNNNFEDFEQLSLEPSSRSWSGSAVPMHQRRVDFLQTLIPLFNTVSLLEHKHYIEQKIKNIRDEIEREKKRDFMDG
;
A
#
# COMPACT_ATOMS: atom_id res chain seq x y z
N MET A 1 -17.37 -14.16 -11.45
CA MET A 1 -17.22 -15.55 -10.98
C MET A 1 -18.29 -16.39 -11.67
N SER A 2 -17.88 -17.45 -12.37
CA SER A 2 -18.77 -18.28 -13.21
C SER A 2 -19.63 -19.22 -12.35
N PHE A 3 -20.94 -19.27 -12.64
CA PHE A 3 -21.90 -20.21 -12.04
C PHE A 3 -21.51 -21.69 -12.18
N SER A 4 -20.63 -22.05 -13.13
CA SER A 4 -20.22 -23.45 -13.31
C SER A 4 -19.31 -23.98 -12.19
N LYS A 5 -18.58 -23.11 -11.48
CA LYS A 5 -17.61 -23.52 -10.44
C LYS A 5 -18.30 -23.98 -9.14
N TYR A 6 -19.53 -23.54 -8.85
CA TYR A 6 -20.28 -24.09 -7.71
C TYR A 6 -20.94 -25.44 -8.01
N HIS A 7 -21.07 -25.78 -9.29
CA HIS A 7 -21.75 -27.00 -9.72
C HIS A 7 -20.86 -28.24 -9.59
N HIS A 8 -19.57 -28.15 -9.89
CA HIS A 8 -18.66 -29.32 -9.80
C HIS A 8 -18.34 -29.74 -8.35
N GLN A 9 -18.08 -28.80 -7.43
CA GLN A 9 -17.87 -29.09 -6.01
C GLN A 9 -19.01 -29.93 -5.40
N LEU A 10 -20.26 -29.51 -5.63
CA LEU A 10 -21.43 -30.24 -5.14
C LEU A 10 -21.55 -31.64 -5.76
N LEU A 11 -21.20 -31.77 -7.05
CA LEU A 11 -21.20 -33.07 -7.73
C LEU A 11 -20.14 -34.01 -7.16
N VAL A 12 -18.92 -33.53 -6.90
CA VAL A 12 -17.85 -34.34 -6.31
C VAL A 12 -18.23 -34.78 -4.90
N LYS A 13 -18.80 -33.88 -4.08
CA LYS A 13 -19.33 -34.24 -2.77
C LYS A 13 -20.38 -35.35 -2.86
N ASN A 14 -21.36 -35.20 -3.74
CA ASN A 14 -22.41 -36.20 -3.94
C ASN A 14 -21.83 -37.53 -4.44
N LEU A 15 -20.82 -37.49 -5.30
CA LEU A 15 -20.16 -38.70 -5.81
C LEU A 15 -19.44 -39.45 -4.69
N ILE A 16 -18.76 -38.74 -3.78
CA ILE A 16 -18.16 -39.33 -2.58
C ILE A 16 -19.24 -40.00 -1.71
N GLU A 17 -20.38 -39.35 -1.53
CA GLU A 17 -21.50 -39.87 -0.72
C GLU A 17 -22.14 -41.12 -1.32
N VAL A 18 -22.26 -41.19 -2.66
CA VAL A 18 -22.94 -42.29 -3.36
C VAL A 18 -22.01 -43.45 -3.67
N SER A 19 -20.81 -43.18 -4.20
CA SER A 19 -19.87 -44.18 -4.71
C SER A 19 -18.75 -44.51 -3.73
N GLY A 20 -18.54 -43.69 -2.70
CA GLY A 20 -17.42 -43.82 -1.78
C GLY A 20 -16.13 -43.17 -2.30
N ILE A 21 -15.18 -42.98 -1.39
CA ILE A 21 -13.97 -42.17 -1.63
C ILE A 21 -13.06 -42.76 -2.70
N GLU A 22 -12.75 -44.05 -2.62
CA GLU A 22 -11.81 -44.71 -3.54
C GLU A 22 -12.35 -44.76 -4.96
N GLU A 23 -13.62 -45.16 -5.12
CA GLU A 23 -14.28 -45.20 -6.42
C GLU A 23 -14.40 -43.81 -7.02
N THR A 24 -14.76 -42.81 -6.22
CA THR A 24 -14.81 -41.42 -6.67
C THR A 24 -13.45 -40.95 -7.19
N TYR A 25 -12.37 -41.24 -6.46
CA TYR A 25 -11.03 -40.88 -6.89
C TYR A 25 -10.67 -41.53 -8.23
N LEU A 26 -10.95 -42.82 -8.42
CA LEU A 26 -10.70 -43.52 -9.67
C LEU A 26 -11.49 -42.91 -10.84
N ILE A 27 -12.78 -42.66 -10.66
CA ILE A 27 -13.64 -42.02 -11.67
C ILE A 27 -13.04 -40.68 -12.13
N LEU A 28 -12.64 -39.83 -11.17
CA LEU A 28 -12.08 -38.51 -11.47
C LEU A 28 -10.65 -38.59 -12.05
N ALA A 29 -9.84 -39.54 -11.59
CA ALA A 29 -8.47 -39.73 -12.03
C ALA A 29 -8.36 -40.38 -13.41
N GLU A 30 -9.34 -41.18 -13.84
CA GLU A 30 -9.37 -41.79 -15.18
C GLU A 30 -10.06 -40.91 -16.23
N ALA A 31 -10.81 -39.90 -15.78
CA ALA A 31 -11.50 -39.00 -16.69
C ALA A 31 -10.53 -38.22 -17.60
N ASN A 32 -10.83 -38.20 -18.90
CA ASN A 32 -10.04 -37.50 -19.90
C ASN A 32 -10.78 -36.23 -20.36
N HIS A 33 -10.76 -35.19 -19.51
CA HIS A 33 -11.41 -33.91 -19.80
C HIS A 33 -10.54 -32.69 -19.41
N GLN A 34 -10.84 -31.55 -20.03
CA GLN A 34 -10.01 -30.34 -19.99
C GLN A 34 -9.83 -29.69 -18.59
N ASN A 35 -10.70 -30.00 -17.63
CA ASN A 35 -10.64 -29.46 -16.27
C ASN A 35 -10.39 -30.54 -15.20
N LYS A 36 -9.67 -31.61 -15.55
CA LYS A 36 -9.45 -32.76 -14.65
C LYS A 36 -8.90 -32.35 -13.29
N HIS A 37 -7.94 -31.43 -13.26
CA HIS A 37 -7.32 -31.03 -12.00
C HIS A 37 -8.29 -30.25 -11.10
N GLU A 38 -9.19 -29.43 -11.65
CA GLU A 38 -10.23 -28.73 -10.86
C GLU A 38 -11.09 -29.72 -10.08
N TRP A 39 -11.55 -30.79 -10.74
CA TRP A 39 -12.37 -31.82 -10.11
C TRP A 39 -11.59 -32.65 -9.06
N LEU A 40 -10.31 -32.88 -9.30
CA LEU A 40 -9.45 -33.54 -8.31
C LEU A 40 -9.19 -32.64 -7.09
N PHE A 41 -9.07 -31.31 -7.27
CA PHE A 41 -8.99 -30.39 -6.13
C PHE A 41 -10.28 -30.41 -5.31
N ASP A 42 -11.44 -30.39 -5.96
CA ASP A 42 -12.74 -30.52 -5.27
C ASP A 42 -12.82 -31.82 -4.45
N PHE A 43 -12.25 -32.92 -4.96
CA PHE A 43 -12.17 -34.18 -4.22
C PHE A 43 -11.36 -34.04 -2.93
N TYR A 44 -10.19 -33.40 -3.01
CA TYR A 44 -9.34 -33.17 -1.84
C TYR A 44 -9.94 -32.14 -0.86
N GLU A 45 -10.69 -31.16 -1.37
CA GLU A 45 -11.43 -30.20 -0.54
C GLU A 45 -12.54 -30.90 0.28
N HIS A 46 -13.14 -31.95 -0.26
CA HIS A 46 -14.20 -32.73 0.40
C HIS A 46 -13.73 -34.03 1.08
N LEU A 47 -12.43 -34.33 1.05
CA LEU A 47 -11.89 -35.53 1.68
C LEU A 47 -12.00 -35.43 3.22
N PRO A 48 -12.70 -36.36 3.91
CA PRO A 48 -12.82 -36.29 5.36
C PRO A 48 -11.47 -36.43 6.06
N LYS A 49 -11.24 -35.65 7.13
CA LYS A 49 -9.98 -35.68 7.92
C LYS A 49 -9.50 -37.08 8.28
N SER A 50 -10.42 -37.99 8.64
CA SER A 50 -10.12 -39.37 9.03
C SER A 50 -9.64 -40.28 7.88
N LYS A 51 -9.71 -39.79 6.64
CA LYS A 51 -9.36 -40.51 5.41
C LYS A 51 -8.17 -39.88 4.68
N ILE A 52 -7.59 -38.81 5.25
CA ILE A 52 -6.34 -38.23 4.75
C ILE A 52 -5.20 -39.14 5.20
N SER A 53 -4.37 -39.57 4.24
CA SER A 53 -3.17 -40.38 4.45
C SER A 53 -1.95 -39.68 3.84
N PRO A 54 -0.72 -40.11 4.18
CA PRO A 54 0.51 -39.63 3.52
C PRO A 54 0.44 -39.76 1.99
N GLU A 55 -0.09 -40.88 1.48
CA GLU A 55 -0.24 -41.11 0.04
C GLU A 55 -1.20 -40.10 -0.61
N ARG A 56 -2.29 -39.75 0.08
CA ARG A 56 -3.24 -38.72 -0.40
C ARG A 56 -2.61 -37.33 -0.40
N LEU A 57 -1.76 -37.03 0.58
CA LEU A 57 -1.03 -35.77 0.62
C LEU A 57 0.01 -35.68 -0.51
N ASP A 58 0.76 -36.76 -0.78
CA ASP A 58 1.71 -36.82 -1.90
C ASP A 58 1.02 -36.61 -3.25
N GLN A 59 -0.16 -37.23 -3.44
CA GLN A 59 -0.97 -37.00 -4.63
C GLN A 59 -1.47 -35.54 -4.74
N LEU A 60 -1.81 -34.90 -3.62
CA LEU A 60 -2.18 -33.49 -3.60
C LEU A 60 -0.99 -32.59 -3.98
N TYR A 61 0.22 -32.86 -3.47
CA TYR A 61 1.41 -32.12 -3.89
C TYR A 61 1.69 -32.28 -5.38
N TYR A 62 1.59 -33.50 -5.90
CA TYR A 62 1.71 -33.75 -7.33
C TYR A 62 0.68 -32.95 -8.13
N LEU A 63 -0.56 -32.90 -7.66
CA LEU A 63 -1.65 -32.15 -8.31
C LEU A 63 -1.35 -30.65 -8.38
N TYR A 64 -0.91 -30.02 -7.27
CA TYR A 64 -0.46 -28.62 -7.29
C TYR A 64 0.69 -28.39 -8.28
N ASN A 65 1.61 -29.35 -8.36
CA ASN A 65 2.76 -29.27 -9.25
C ASN A 65 2.38 -29.44 -10.73
N SER A 66 1.38 -30.27 -11.07
CA SER A 66 0.95 -30.53 -12.46
C SER A 66 -0.14 -29.59 -12.98
N ALA A 67 -0.95 -29.00 -12.09
CA ALA A 67 -2.10 -28.20 -12.49
C ALA A 67 -1.72 -26.87 -13.18
N GLU A 68 -2.55 -26.44 -14.14
CA GLU A 68 -2.42 -25.12 -14.75
C GLU A 68 -2.96 -24.02 -13.83
N SER A 69 -2.51 -22.78 -14.03
CA SER A 69 -2.88 -21.65 -13.14
C SER A 69 -4.38 -21.44 -12.99
N ARG A 70 -5.17 -21.70 -14.05
CA ARG A 70 -6.64 -21.55 -14.04
C ARG A 70 -7.35 -22.64 -13.23
N GLU A 71 -6.71 -23.78 -13.04
CA GLU A 71 -7.29 -24.97 -12.40
C GLU A 71 -7.05 -24.99 -10.88
N LEU A 72 -6.16 -24.12 -10.39
CA LEU A 72 -5.82 -24.09 -8.97
C LEU A 72 -7.00 -23.64 -8.09
N PRO A 73 -7.11 -24.21 -6.88
CA PRO A 73 -8.12 -23.78 -5.93
C PRO A 73 -7.74 -22.42 -5.36
N ASN A 74 -8.75 -21.57 -5.22
CA ASN A 74 -8.61 -20.33 -4.48
C ASN A 74 -8.93 -20.54 -2.99
N ASN A 75 -9.66 -21.59 -2.61
CA ASN A 75 -9.92 -21.95 -1.21
C ASN A 75 -8.77 -22.77 -0.66
N TRP A 76 -8.14 -22.31 0.43
CA TRP A 76 -7.01 -22.98 1.07
C TRP A 76 -7.36 -23.49 2.47
N ASP A 77 -8.55 -23.19 2.99
CA ASP A 77 -8.94 -23.62 4.35
C ASP A 77 -8.99 -25.15 4.48
N TYR A 78 -9.28 -25.86 3.38
CA TYR A 78 -9.25 -27.33 3.38
C TYR A 78 -7.86 -27.90 3.68
N LEU A 79 -6.78 -27.16 3.39
CA LEU A 79 -5.40 -27.58 3.68
C LEU A 79 -5.13 -27.71 5.19
N LEU A 80 -5.90 -27.02 6.04
CA LEU A 80 -5.82 -27.17 7.49
C LEU A 80 -6.12 -28.62 7.92
N ASN A 81 -6.93 -29.35 7.15
CA ASN A 81 -7.22 -30.76 7.40
C ASN A 81 -5.99 -31.66 7.23
N TYR A 82 -5.02 -31.24 6.41
CA TYR A 82 -3.81 -32.01 6.07
C TYR A 82 -2.67 -31.79 7.06
N GLN A 83 -2.76 -30.79 7.94
CA GLN A 83 -1.72 -30.50 8.94
C GLN A 83 -1.51 -31.62 9.96
N ALA A 84 -2.53 -32.48 10.16
CA ALA A 84 -2.40 -33.67 11.02
C ALA A 84 -1.42 -34.71 10.45
N ILE A 85 -1.23 -34.73 9.12
CA ILE A 85 -0.22 -35.57 8.46
C ILE A 85 1.10 -34.83 8.37
N GLU A 86 1.07 -33.57 7.92
CA GLU A 86 2.26 -32.74 7.81
C GLU A 86 1.97 -31.27 8.14
N SER A 87 2.49 -30.81 9.27
CA SER A 87 2.27 -29.45 9.77
C SER A 87 2.69 -28.34 8.79
N GLU A 88 3.69 -28.59 7.93
CA GLU A 88 4.23 -27.64 6.97
C GLU A 88 3.47 -27.58 5.62
N VAL A 89 2.38 -28.33 5.45
CA VAL A 89 1.69 -28.51 4.17
C VAL A 89 1.37 -27.20 3.45
N ILE A 90 0.88 -26.19 4.18
CA ILE A 90 0.56 -24.87 3.62
C ILE A 90 1.81 -24.21 3.07
N SER A 91 2.90 -24.16 3.84
CA SER A 91 4.16 -23.56 3.39
C SER A 91 4.77 -24.29 2.18
N LYS A 92 4.68 -25.63 2.14
CA LYS A 92 5.18 -26.43 1.01
C LYS A 92 4.37 -26.19 -0.26
N ILE A 93 3.04 -26.14 -0.16
CA ILE A 93 2.19 -25.77 -1.31
C ILE A 93 2.50 -24.34 -1.75
N THR A 94 2.69 -23.41 -0.82
CA THR A 94 3.11 -22.04 -1.14
C THR A 94 4.43 -21.99 -1.91
N GLU A 95 5.44 -22.77 -1.52
CA GLU A 95 6.71 -22.88 -2.25
C GLU A 95 6.50 -23.36 -3.70
N ILE A 96 5.65 -24.37 -3.91
CA ILE A 96 5.27 -24.85 -5.26
C ILE A 96 4.67 -23.69 -6.07
N ILE A 97 3.69 -22.96 -5.50
CA ILE A 97 3.04 -21.84 -6.18
C ILE A 97 4.04 -20.73 -6.52
N VAL A 98 4.94 -20.39 -5.60
CA VAL A 98 6.00 -19.37 -5.81
C VAL A 98 6.97 -19.77 -6.91
N ILE A 99 7.34 -21.05 -7.00
CA ILE A 99 8.21 -21.55 -8.09
C ILE A 99 7.47 -21.39 -9.43
N LYS A 100 6.21 -21.81 -9.49
CA LYS A 100 5.40 -21.74 -10.71
C LYS A 100 5.08 -20.30 -11.12
N SER A 101 4.92 -19.38 -10.16
CA SER A 101 4.66 -17.97 -10.43
C SER A 101 5.84 -17.24 -11.08
N LYS A 102 7.06 -17.76 -10.94
CA LYS A 102 8.24 -17.24 -11.68
C LYS A 102 8.15 -17.50 -13.17
N VAL A 103 7.48 -18.57 -13.58
CA VAL A 103 7.24 -18.91 -14.99
C VAL A 103 6.00 -18.18 -15.52
N ASN A 104 4.92 -18.17 -14.74
CA ASN A 104 3.68 -17.49 -15.09
C ASN A 104 3.04 -16.86 -13.84
N ILE A 105 2.97 -15.53 -13.80
CA ILE A 105 2.43 -14.78 -12.67
C ILE A 105 0.99 -15.18 -12.27
N ASN A 106 0.20 -15.73 -13.20
CA ASN A 106 -1.17 -16.16 -12.93
C ASN A 106 -1.27 -17.25 -11.87
N TYR A 107 -0.22 -18.03 -11.62
CA TYR A 107 -0.20 -18.99 -10.51
C TYR A 107 -0.40 -18.33 -9.14
N ALA A 108 0.05 -17.09 -8.98
CA ALA A 108 -0.12 -16.32 -7.75
C ALA A 108 -1.59 -15.95 -7.44
N THR A 109 -2.51 -16.09 -8.40
CA THR A 109 -3.95 -15.87 -8.15
C THR A 109 -4.51 -16.81 -7.08
N SER A 110 -3.99 -18.04 -7.01
CA SER A 110 -4.38 -19.03 -6.00
C SER A 110 -4.04 -18.62 -4.56
N LEU A 111 -3.08 -17.68 -4.38
CA LEU A 111 -2.68 -17.16 -3.07
C LEU A 111 -3.73 -16.22 -2.45
N PHE A 112 -4.84 -15.93 -3.16
CA PHE A 112 -5.86 -15.00 -2.69
C PHE A 112 -6.35 -15.28 -1.27
N ASN A 113 -6.69 -16.54 -0.94
CA ASN A 113 -7.18 -16.83 0.41
C ASN A 113 -6.12 -16.65 1.49
N LEU A 114 -4.84 -16.88 1.18
CA LEU A 114 -3.78 -16.82 2.18
C LEU A 114 -3.71 -15.45 2.89
N PHE A 115 -4.05 -14.38 2.18
CA PHE A 115 -4.11 -13.01 2.73
C PHE A 115 -5.53 -12.44 2.82
N ASN A 116 -6.55 -13.28 2.63
CA ASN A 116 -7.93 -12.90 2.87
C ASN A 116 -8.23 -13.03 4.36
N HIS A 117 -8.50 -11.91 5.02
CA HIS A 117 -8.82 -11.84 6.45
C HIS A 117 -10.04 -12.66 6.90
N PHE A 118 -10.92 -13.06 5.98
CA PHE A 118 -12.05 -13.94 6.29
C PHE A 118 -11.71 -15.42 6.26
N SER A 119 -10.53 -15.81 5.76
CA SER A 119 -10.13 -17.21 5.68
C SER A 119 -9.62 -17.73 7.01
N GLU A 120 -9.81 -19.02 7.28
CA GLU A 120 -9.22 -19.65 8.47
C GLU A 120 -7.70 -19.76 8.34
N VAL A 121 -7.19 -20.00 7.12
CA VAL A 121 -5.75 -20.07 6.87
C VAL A 121 -5.01 -18.75 7.15
N ASN A 122 -5.65 -17.60 6.94
CA ASN A 122 -5.03 -16.30 7.25
C ASN A 122 -4.94 -16.06 8.76
N LYS A 123 -5.94 -16.49 9.54
CA LYS A 123 -5.96 -16.29 11.00
C LYS A 123 -4.78 -16.96 11.70
N GLU A 124 -4.26 -18.04 11.14
CA GLU A 124 -3.12 -18.80 11.66
C GLU A 124 -1.85 -18.66 10.79
N ILE A 125 -1.76 -17.62 9.95
CA ILE A 125 -0.67 -17.43 8.99
C ILE A 125 0.72 -17.44 9.64
N ALA A 126 0.84 -16.91 10.87
CA ALA A 126 2.09 -16.94 11.62
C ALA A 126 2.55 -18.37 11.95
N ILE A 127 1.61 -19.25 12.29
CA ILE A 127 1.86 -20.65 12.62
C ILE A 127 2.29 -21.39 11.35
N HIS A 128 1.57 -21.17 10.25
CA HIS A 128 1.82 -21.86 8.97
C HIS A 128 3.19 -21.53 8.36
N PHE A 129 3.77 -20.39 8.72
CA PHE A 129 5.07 -19.92 8.20
C PHE A 129 6.11 -19.72 9.31
N ALA A 130 5.96 -20.40 10.45
CA ALA A 130 6.94 -20.34 11.53
C ALA A 130 8.35 -20.70 11.01
N GLY A 131 9.33 -19.82 11.25
CA GLY A 131 10.70 -19.98 10.73
C GLY A 131 10.86 -19.72 9.23
N LYS A 132 9.79 -19.38 8.50
CA LYS A 132 9.77 -19.12 7.05
C LYS A 132 9.32 -17.69 6.71
N THR A 133 9.62 -16.71 7.57
CA THR A 133 9.24 -15.29 7.38
C THR A 133 9.66 -14.73 6.02
N GLY A 134 10.83 -15.09 5.51
CA GLY A 134 11.31 -14.66 4.19
C GLY A 134 10.41 -15.14 3.05
N LEU A 135 9.94 -16.38 3.11
CA LEU A 135 8.97 -16.91 2.15
C LEU A 135 7.65 -16.15 2.26
N LEU A 136 7.14 -15.93 3.48
CA LEU A 136 5.87 -15.26 3.69
C LEU A 136 5.88 -13.81 3.15
N LYS A 137 6.95 -13.05 3.40
CA LYS A 137 7.15 -11.71 2.81
C LYS A 137 7.15 -11.75 1.28
N GLN A 138 7.88 -12.70 0.68
CA GLN A 138 7.93 -12.88 -0.77
C GLN A 138 6.53 -13.14 -1.35
N VAL A 139 5.78 -14.02 -0.68
CA VAL A 139 4.43 -14.45 -1.08
C VAL A 139 3.43 -13.30 -0.97
N TYR A 140 3.55 -12.46 0.07
CA TYR A 140 2.74 -11.25 0.22
C TYR A 140 2.99 -10.24 -0.90
N LEU A 141 4.26 -9.93 -1.21
CA LEU A 141 4.60 -9.00 -2.31
C LEU A 141 4.16 -9.55 -3.68
N LEU A 142 4.26 -10.86 -3.88
CA LEU A 142 3.77 -11.54 -5.07
C LEU A 142 2.25 -11.41 -5.19
N TRP A 143 1.51 -11.64 -4.11
CA TRP A 143 0.06 -11.51 -4.07
C TRP A 143 -0.40 -10.07 -4.32
N LEU A 144 0.25 -9.05 -3.74
CA LEU A 144 -0.04 -7.64 -4.02
C LEU A 144 0.16 -7.27 -5.50
N ASN A 145 1.08 -7.95 -6.20
CA ASN A 145 1.27 -7.74 -7.63
C ASN A 145 0.04 -8.18 -8.46
N THR A 146 -0.65 -9.21 -7.98
CA THR A 146 -1.84 -9.79 -8.63
C THR A 146 -3.13 -9.14 -8.15
N TYR A 147 -3.16 -8.68 -6.89
CA TYR A 147 -4.31 -8.06 -6.23
C TYR A 147 -3.92 -6.70 -5.64
N GLN A 148 -3.84 -5.67 -6.49
CA GLN A 148 -3.29 -4.34 -6.14
C GLN A 148 -4.00 -3.66 -4.95
N ASN A 149 -5.27 -3.98 -4.69
CA ASN A 149 -6.05 -3.43 -3.59
C ASN A 149 -6.38 -4.48 -2.50
N GLY A 150 -5.69 -5.62 -2.50
CA GLY A 150 -6.00 -6.75 -1.62
C GLY A 150 -5.87 -6.43 -0.13
N ASP A 151 -4.96 -5.51 0.22
CA ASP A 151 -4.64 -5.14 1.59
C ASP A 151 -4.85 -3.64 1.82
N HIS A 152 -6.02 -3.13 1.40
CA HIS A 152 -6.35 -1.71 1.43
C HIS A 152 -6.36 -1.13 2.86
N ASP A 153 -6.77 -1.91 3.87
CA ASP A 153 -6.73 -1.50 5.28
C ASP A 153 -5.36 -1.64 5.93
N GLY A 154 -4.44 -2.38 5.28
CA GLY A 154 -3.08 -2.62 5.74
C GLY A 154 -2.96 -3.65 6.85
N SER A 155 -3.99 -4.45 7.12
CA SER A 155 -3.98 -5.46 8.19
C SER A 155 -2.86 -6.49 8.04
N ASN A 156 -2.64 -7.01 6.83
CA ASN A 156 -1.52 -7.93 6.59
C ASN A 156 -0.18 -7.18 6.63
N PHE A 157 -0.12 -5.95 6.11
CA PHE A 157 1.09 -5.11 6.18
C PHE A 157 1.53 -4.87 7.63
N ASP A 158 0.58 -4.55 8.51
CA ASP A 158 0.80 -4.27 9.92
C ASP A 158 1.40 -5.50 10.64
N TYR A 159 0.88 -6.69 10.33
CA TYR A 159 1.47 -7.94 10.80
C TYR A 159 2.95 -8.07 10.42
N PHE A 160 3.34 -7.73 9.18
CA PHE A 160 4.75 -7.78 8.79
C PHE A 160 5.61 -6.76 9.53
N LEU A 161 5.06 -5.58 9.86
CA LEU A 161 5.76 -4.58 10.66
C LEU A 161 5.98 -5.04 12.10
N ASP A 162 5.04 -5.78 12.69
CA ASP A 162 5.21 -6.39 14.01
C ASP A 162 6.34 -7.42 14.06
N GLN A 163 6.53 -8.17 12.97
CA GLN A 163 7.59 -9.16 12.88
C GLN A 163 8.95 -8.53 12.54
N ASP A 164 8.95 -7.51 11.69
CA ASP A 164 10.16 -6.81 11.26
C ASP A 164 9.81 -5.40 10.76
N SER A 165 10.14 -4.38 11.57
CA SER A 165 9.89 -2.98 11.21
C SER A 165 10.68 -2.52 9.98
N ASN A 166 11.70 -3.26 9.53
CA ASN A 166 12.38 -2.98 8.25
C ASN A 166 11.58 -3.43 7.03
N PHE A 167 10.47 -4.15 7.21
CA PHE A 167 9.61 -4.54 6.11
C PHE A 167 9.13 -3.35 5.28
N ILE A 168 8.93 -2.17 5.89
CA ILE A 168 8.59 -0.93 5.16
C ILE A 168 9.65 -0.59 4.09
N VAL A 169 10.93 -0.80 4.39
CA VAL A 169 12.05 -0.56 3.47
C VAL A 169 12.02 -1.56 2.33
N GLU A 170 11.81 -2.84 2.64
CA GLU A 170 11.69 -3.90 1.64
C GLU A 170 10.50 -3.65 0.68
N TYR A 171 9.38 -3.20 1.23
CA TYR A 171 8.18 -2.87 0.46
C TYR A 171 8.43 -1.68 -0.49
N ILE A 172 9.03 -0.59 0.02
CA ILE A 172 9.38 0.57 -0.80
C ILE A 172 10.34 0.16 -1.93
N ASP A 173 11.35 -0.65 -1.62
CA ASP A 173 12.27 -1.17 -2.63
C ASP A 173 11.57 -2.02 -3.69
N TRP A 174 10.63 -2.84 -3.27
CA TRP A 174 9.82 -3.62 -4.19
C TRP A 174 8.98 -2.72 -5.12
N MET A 175 8.40 -1.63 -4.61
CA MET A 175 7.67 -0.66 -5.43
C MET A 175 8.57 -0.01 -6.49
N TYR A 176 9.74 0.51 -6.09
CA TYR A 176 10.68 1.17 -7.02
C TYR A 176 11.39 0.19 -7.96
N LYS A 177 11.49 -1.10 -7.63
CA LYS A 177 11.95 -2.13 -8.58
C LYS A 177 11.01 -2.29 -9.77
N LYS A 178 9.70 -2.06 -9.58
CA LYS A 178 8.70 -2.20 -10.64
C LYS A 178 8.64 -0.99 -11.56
N LYS A 179 8.84 0.20 -11.00
CA LYS A 179 8.70 1.47 -11.72
C LYS A 179 9.70 2.49 -11.20
N LYS A 180 10.26 3.28 -12.12
CA LYS A 180 11.15 4.39 -11.79
C LYS A 180 10.47 5.46 -10.91
N TRP A 181 9.19 5.71 -11.17
CA TRP A 181 8.38 6.67 -10.44
C TRP A 181 7.16 5.96 -9.88
N VAL A 182 6.96 6.08 -8.58
CA VAL A 182 5.83 5.48 -7.85
C VAL A 182 4.97 6.62 -7.33
N SER A 183 3.66 6.46 -7.42
CA SER A 183 2.70 7.49 -7.04
C SER A 183 1.51 6.90 -6.30
N ARG A 184 0.60 7.77 -5.85
CA ARG A 184 -0.71 7.39 -5.31
C ARG A 184 -1.60 6.59 -6.26
N HIS A 185 -1.24 6.45 -7.54
CA HIS A 185 -1.99 5.60 -8.50
C HIS A 185 -1.46 4.16 -8.52
N ASP A 186 -0.29 3.93 -7.94
CA ASP A 186 0.37 2.63 -7.87
C ASP A 186 0.07 1.92 -6.54
N ASP A 187 -0.32 2.68 -5.52
CA ASP A 187 -0.69 2.18 -4.20
C ASP A 187 -1.82 3.03 -3.61
N HIS A 188 -2.97 2.39 -3.40
CA HIS A 188 -4.19 3.00 -2.88
C HIS A 188 -4.44 2.67 -1.41
N ARG A 189 -3.50 2.01 -0.72
CA ARG A 189 -3.64 1.57 0.68
C ARG A 189 -3.88 2.77 1.60
N ASN A 190 -4.76 2.56 2.59
CA ASN A 190 -4.92 3.49 3.70
C ASN A 190 -3.82 3.26 4.74
N TYR A 191 -2.78 4.09 4.74
CA TYR A 191 -1.67 3.99 5.69
C TYR A 191 -1.97 4.51 7.11
N SER A 192 -3.23 4.79 7.42
CA SER A 192 -3.64 5.24 8.76
C SER A 192 -3.27 4.24 9.87
N PHE A 193 -3.16 2.94 9.57
CA PHE A 193 -2.73 1.93 10.53
C PHE A 193 -1.32 2.22 11.09
N ILE A 194 -0.36 2.67 10.27
CA ILE A 194 1.00 3.00 10.73
C ILE A 194 0.94 4.13 11.76
N TRP A 195 0.15 5.16 11.51
CA TRP A 195 0.01 6.29 12.42
C TRP A 195 -0.70 5.96 13.73
N LYS A 196 -1.39 4.82 13.81
CA LYS A 196 -2.03 4.32 15.03
C LYS A 196 -1.03 3.55 15.92
N ARG A 197 0.04 2.99 15.36
CA ARG A 197 1.08 2.27 16.11
C ARG A 197 1.84 3.21 17.06
N ASP A 198 2.46 2.63 18.09
CA ASP A 198 3.31 3.40 19.02
C ASP A 198 4.71 3.66 18.45
N ASP A 199 5.21 2.76 17.62
CA ASP A 199 6.49 2.86 16.89
C ASP A 199 6.39 3.61 15.54
N TYR A 200 5.27 4.32 15.29
CA TYR A 200 5.00 4.99 14.01
C TYR A 200 6.16 5.87 13.56
N HIS A 201 6.82 6.55 14.50
CA HIS A 201 7.91 7.47 14.23
C HIS A 201 9.11 6.74 13.60
N GLU A 202 9.51 5.60 14.16
CA GLU A 202 10.62 4.79 13.63
C GLU A 202 10.31 4.30 12.21
N ILE A 203 9.11 3.76 11.99
CA ILE A 203 8.66 3.23 10.70
C ILE A 203 8.63 4.35 9.65
N MET A 204 8.06 5.51 10.01
CA MET A 204 7.93 6.64 9.09
C MET A 204 9.27 7.31 8.76
N ILE A 205 10.25 7.32 9.68
CA ILE A 205 11.63 7.72 9.36
C ILE A 205 12.22 6.78 8.30
N LYS A 206 12.12 5.46 8.50
CA LYS A 206 12.62 4.48 7.54
C LYS A 206 11.97 4.67 6.17
N ALA A 207 10.67 4.93 6.13
CA ALA A 207 9.95 5.22 4.90
C ALA A 207 10.46 6.50 4.22
N ALA A 208 10.57 7.60 4.96
CA ALA A 208 11.03 8.90 4.44
C ALA A 208 12.44 8.79 3.85
N GLU A 209 13.38 8.20 4.59
CA GLU A 209 14.76 8.02 4.13
C GLU A 209 14.84 7.13 2.90
N ARG A 210 14.11 6.01 2.90
CA ARG A 210 14.19 5.07 1.77
C ARG A 210 13.61 5.66 0.50
N ILE A 211 12.48 6.36 0.59
CA ILE A 211 11.88 7.04 -0.55
C ILE A 211 12.79 8.18 -1.03
N PHE A 212 13.35 8.97 -0.11
CA PHE A 212 14.29 10.03 -0.48
C PHE A 212 15.54 9.49 -1.19
N GLN A 213 16.06 8.31 -0.82
CA GLN A 213 17.18 7.68 -1.53
C GLN A 213 16.84 7.34 -2.98
N HIS A 214 15.60 6.93 -3.26
CA HIS A 214 15.11 6.65 -4.62
C HIS A 214 14.82 7.94 -5.41
N GLU A 215 14.15 8.91 -4.80
CA GLU A 215 13.64 10.11 -5.49
C GLU A 215 14.57 11.33 -5.48
N LYS A 216 15.50 11.39 -4.51
CA LYS A 216 16.52 12.44 -4.33
C LYS A 216 16.00 13.88 -4.23
N GLY A 217 14.70 14.05 -3.94
CA GLY A 217 14.04 15.37 -3.87
C GLY A 217 13.76 16.00 -5.23
N ASP A 218 13.87 15.25 -6.32
CA ASP A 218 13.66 15.74 -7.68
C ASP A 218 12.22 15.54 -8.19
N TYR A 219 11.38 14.82 -7.42
CA TYR A 219 10.02 14.47 -7.84
C TYR A 219 8.94 15.27 -7.08
N PRO A 220 8.10 16.06 -7.78
CA PRO A 220 7.10 16.91 -7.13
C PRO A 220 5.90 16.13 -6.53
N TYR A 221 5.71 14.87 -6.91
CA TYR A 221 4.61 14.02 -6.47
C TYR A 221 5.13 12.78 -5.75
N SER A 222 6.00 12.99 -4.77
CA SER A 222 6.66 11.93 -4.02
C SER A 222 5.72 10.80 -3.61
N PHE A 223 6.18 9.56 -3.76
CA PHE A 223 5.47 8.39 -3.20
C PHE A 223 5.20 8.55 -1.69
N PHE A 224 6.01 9.33 -0.99
CA PHE A 224 5.83 9.59 0.43
C PHE A 224 4.47 10.21 0.77
N HIS A 225 3.84 10.93 -0.18
CA HIS A 225 2.51 11.50 -0.01
C HIS A 225 1.44 10.43 0.29
N VAL A 226 1.62 9.20 -0.21
CA VAL A 226 0.66 8.11 -0.01
C VAL A 226 0.52 7.77 1.46
N PHE A 227 1.61 7.82 2.24
CA PHE A 227 1.60 7.56 3.67
C PHE A 227 0.83 8.60 4.48
N PHE A 228 0.59 9.78 3.91
CA PHE A 228 -0.13 10.88 4.57
C PHE A 228 -1.61 10.96 4.17
N GLY A 229 -2.10 10.10 3.27
CA GLY A 229 -3.54 9.98 2.99
C GLY A 229 -4.31 9.39 4.18
N VAL A 230 -5.44 9.98 4.56
CA VAL A 230 -6.33 9.49 5.64
C VAL A 230 -7.78 9.42 5.17
N LYS A 231 -8.49 8.38 5.61
CA LYS A 231 -9.93 8.16 5.42
C LYS A 231 -10.60 7.75 6.75
N GLU A 232 -10.23 8.38 7.86
CA GLU A 232 -10.66 8.02 9.22
C GLU A 232 -11.73 8.97 9.77
N GLU A 233 -12.47 8.54 10.80
CA GLU A 233 -13.48 9.32 11.50
C GLU A 233 -12.89 10.39 12.45
N ASN A 234 -13.72 11.35 12.88
CA ASN A 234 -13.29 12.62 13.48
C ASN A 234 -12.32 12.52 14.68
N HIS A 235 -12.50 11.59 15.63
CA HIS A 235 -11.62 11.51 16.81
C HIS A 235 -10.24 10.90 16.48
N GLU A 236 -10.23 9.78 15.76
CA GLU A 236 -8.99 9.14 15.31
C GLU A 236 -8.23 10.03 14.31
N LEU A 237 -8.98 10.75 13.48
CA LEU A 237 -8.44 11.74 12.55
C LEU A 237 -7.64 12.83 13.28
N GLN A 238 -8.13 13.34 14.42
CA GLN A 238 -7.41 14.35 15.19
C GLN A 238 -6.08 13.82 15.72
N LYS A 239 -6.07 12.65 16.37
CA LYS A 239 -4.84 12.02 16.89
C LYS A 239 -3.81 11.77 15.79
N ILE A 240 -4.26 11.22 14.65
CA ILE A 240 -3.39 10.96 13.49
C ILE A 240 -2.84 12.26 12.91
N THR A 241 -3.66 13.30 12.81
CA THR A 241 -3.24 14.61 12.29
C THR A 241 -2.17 15.24 13.17
N SER A 242 -2.32 15.17 14.50
CA SER A 242 -1.29 15.63 15.44
C SER A 242 0.03 14.88 15.27
N ARG A 243 -0.01 13.53 15.21
CA ARG A 243 1.20 12.70 15.01
C ARG A 243 1.92 13.02 13.70
N LYS A 244 1.18 13.28 12.61
CA LYS A 244 1.75 13.69 11.32
C LYS A 244 2.46 15.02 11.39
N LYS A 245 1.84 16.01 12.03
CA LYS A 245 2.42 17.35 12.20
C LYS A 245 3.68 17.29 13.04
N GLU A 246 3.63 16.57 14.16
CA GLU A 246 4.79 16.36 15.05
C GLU A 246 5.94 15.67 14.31
N PHE A 247 5.64 14.62 13.56
CA PHE A 247 6.64 13.92 12.75
C PHE A 247 7.30 14.86 11.72
N LEU A 248 6.53 15.71 11.04
CA LEU A 248 7.09 16.69 10.10
C LEU A 248 7.92 17.78 10.79
N MET A 249 7.53 18.22 12.00
CA MET A 249 8.35 19.11 12.81
C MET A 249 9.70 18.47 13.13
N GLN A 250 9.71 17.19 13.55
CA GLN A 250 10.92 16.45 13.86
C GLN A 250 11.82 16.28 12.64
N LEU A 251 11.26 15.93 11.48
CA LEU A 251 12.03 15.87 10.22
C LEU A 251 12.69 17.21 9.88
N ILE A 252 12.01 18.34 10.13
CA ILE A 252 12.59 19.67 9.94
C ILE A 252 13.72 19.88 10.94
N GLU A 253 13.49 19.62 12.22
CA GLU A 253 14.47 19.81 13.30
C GLU A 253 15.76 19.01 13.07
N ASP A 254 15.63 17.78 12.61
CA ASP A 254 16.76 16.87 12.41
C ASP A 254 17.56 17.19 11.12
N ARG A 255 16.92 17.82 10.12
CA ARG A 255 17.45 17.87 8.75
C ARG A 255 17.34 19.23 8.06
N TYR A 256 17.07 20.31 8.77
CA TYR A 256 16.87 21.67 8.22
C TYR A 256 17.99 22.16 7.29
N SER A 257 19.23 21.71 7.50
CA SER A 257 20.40 22.10 6.71
C SER A 257 20.54 21.29 5.40
N ASN A 258 19.79 20.19 5.24
CA ASN A 258 19.79 19.41 4.01
C ASN A 258 18.67 19.90 3.08
N VAL A 259 19.01 20.87 2.23
CA VAL A 259 18.07 21.53 1.30
C VAL A 259 17.33 20.55 0.39
N LYS A 260 18.02 19.51 -0.13
CA LYS A 260 17.37 18.51 -1.00
C LYS A 260 16.33 17.70 -0.24
N PHE A 261 16.63 17.31 0.99
CA PHE A 261 15.68 16.62 1.85
C PHE A 261 14.53 17.54 2.26
N MET A 262 14.81 18.82 2.55
CA MET A 262 13.77 19.80 2.86
C MET A 262 12.87 20.08 1.66
N ARG A 263 13.37 20.10 0.42
CA ARG A 263 12.52 20.16 -0.78
C ARG A 263 11.56 18.96 -0.87
N PHE A 264 12.05 17.76 -0.57
CA PHE A 264 11.23 16.55 -0.48
C PHE A 264 10.13 16.66 0.59
N VAL A 265 10.50 17.07 1.81
CA VAL A 265 9.54 17.26 2.93
C VAL A 265 8.55 18.38 2.62
N PHE A 266 9.00 19.51 2.08
CA PHE A 266 8.13 20.64 1.75
C PHE A 266 7.20 20.35 0.57
N GLY A 267 7.59 19.45 -0.34
CA GLY A 267 6.67 18.91 -1.34
C GLY A 267 5.42 18.30 -0.69
N LEU A 268 5.59 17.57 0.42
CA LEU A 268 4.48 17.05 1.22
C LEU A 268 3.79 18.13 2.05
N ILE A 269 4.53 19.01 2.73
CA ILE A 269 3.93 20.09 3.54
C ILE A 269 3.01 20.95 2.68
N SER A 270 3.38 21.20 1.42
CA SER A 270 2.64 22.06 0.51
C SER A 270 1.18 21.63 0.28
N ILE A 271 0.88 20.32 0.43
CA ILE A 271 -0.44 19.73 0.21
C ILE A 271 -1.24 19.47 1.49
N LEU A 272 -0.71 19.84 2.66
CA LEU A 272 -1.43 19.79 3.94
C LEU A 272 -2.44 20.94 4.08
N SER A 273 -3.22 20.89 5.16
CA SER A 273 -4.16 21.94 5.54
C SER A 273 -3.44 23.31 5.61
N GLU A 274 -4.16 24.38 5.24
CA GLU A 274 -3.65 25.75 5.36
C GLU A 274 -3.36 26.16 6.81
N ASP A 275 -4.02 25.53 7.78
CA ASP A 275 -3.87 25.82 9.20
C ASP A 275 -2.57 25.26 9.79
N ASP A 276 -2.08 24.12 9.28
CA ASP A 276 -0.88 23.48 9.84
C ASP A 276 0.43 24.02 9.24
N ARG A 277 0.41 24.39 7.95
CA ARG A 277 1.59 24.82 7.19
C ARG A 277 2.36 26.00 7.83
N PRO A 278 1.73 27.08 8.33
CA PRO A 278 2.46 28.22 8.89
C PRO A 278 3.40 27.83 10.03
N SER A 279 2.98 26.91 10.90
CA SER A 279 3.82 26.46 12.01
C SER A 279 5.07 25.70 11.55
N LEU A 280 4.94 24.85 10.53
CA LEU A 280 6.06 24.09 9.95
C LEU A 280 7.03 25.01 9.20
N ILE A 281 6.49 25.95 8.41
CA ILE A 281 7.28 26.98 7.71
C ILE A 281 8.06 27.83 8.72
N SER A 282 7.39 28.31 9.77
CA SER A 282 8.02 29.08 10.83
C SER A 282 9.13 28.28 11.53
N ARG A 283 8.91 26.99 11.80
CA ARG A 283 9.93 26.16 12.44
C ARG A 283 11.18 26.04 11.58
N TYR A 284 10.99 25.78 10.28
CA TYR A 284 12.11 25.72 9.34
C TYR A 284 12.88 27.05 9.29
N THR A 285 12.20 28.19 9.13
CA THR A 285 12.90 29.49 8.99
C THR A 285 13.56 29.98 10.28
N CYS A 286 13.10 29.51 11.45
CA CYS A 286 13.82 29.72 12.70
C CYS A 286 15.14 28.95 12.77
N LEU A 287 15.25 27.79 12.09
CA LEU A 287 16.43 26.93 12.10
C LEU A 287 17.37 27.21 10.91
N ASN A 288 16.81 27.53 9.74
CA ASN A 288 17.52 27.91 8.53
C ASN A 288 17.02 29.28 8.03
N ASN A 289 17.85 30.30 8.16
CA ASN A 289 17.56 31.65 7.68
C ASN A 289 18.21 31.97 6.33
N ASN A 290 18.77 30.97 5.63
CA ASN A 290 19.32 31.15 4.29
C ASN A 290 18.18 31.30 3.27
N PHE A 291 18.19 32.43 2.56
CA PHE A 291 17.13 32.74 1.60
C PHE A 291 17.17 31.85 0.37
N GLU A 292 18.35 31.54 -0.16
CA GLU A 292 18.50 30.69 -1.35
C GLU A 292 17.96 29.27 -1.13
N ASP A 293 18.10 28.73 0.08
CA ASP A 293 17.54 27.45 0.48
C ASP A 293 16.02 27.53 0.59
N PHE A 294 15.51 28.59 1.24
CA PHE A 294 14.08 28.81 1.41
C PHE A 294 13.34 28.99 0.09
N GLU A 295 13.91 29.73 -0.86
CA GLU A 295 13.31 29.98 -2.17
C GLU A 295 13.04 28.68 -2.97
N GLN A 296 13.81 27.62 -2.69
CA GLN A 296 13.65 26.32 -3.35
C GLN A 296 12.48 25.50 -2.79
N LEU A 297 11.87 25.90 -1.67
CA LEU A 297 10.84 25.12 -0.99
C LEU A 297 9.45 25.36 -1.59
N SER A 298 8.68 24.28 -1.71
CA SER A 298 7.27 24.35 -2.10
C SER A 298 6.40 24.76 -0.91
N LEU A 299 5.91 25.99 -0.90
CA LEU A 299 4.98 26.49 0.13
C LEU A 299 3.51 26.22 -0.21
N GLU A 300 3.22 26.05 -1.50
CA GLU A 300 1.87 25.86 -2.07
C GLU A 300 1.86 24.62 -2.98
N PRO A 301 0.69 23.97 -3.18
CA PRO A 301 0.57 22.85 -4.11
C PRO A 301 1.02 23.22 -5.53
N SER A 302 1.68 22.28 -6.21
CA SER A 302 2.10 22.42 -7.60
C SER A 302 0.95 22.26 -8.60
N SER A 303 -0.05 21.43 -8.26
CA SER A 303 -1.29 21.27 -9.04
C SER A 303 -2.41 22.13 -8.47
N ARG A 304 -3.24 22.67 -9.37
CA ARG A 304 -4.36 23.54 -9.06
C ARG A 304 -5.53 23.17 -9.94
N SER A 305 -6.73 23.14 -9.37
CA SER A 305 -7.97 22.93 -10.11
C SER A 305 -8.98 23.99 -9.68
N TRP A 306 -9.74 24.47 -10.66
CA TRP A 306 -10.86 25.38 -10.46
C TRP A 306 -11.94 25.05 -11.49
N SER A 307 -13.16 25.51 -11.25
CA SER A 307 -14.29 25.40 -12.18
C SER A 307 -14.93 26.78 -12.29
N GLY A 308 -15.17 27.24 -13.52
CA GLY A 308 -15.55 28.63 -13.78
C GLY A 308 -14.35 29.57 -13.60
N SER A 309 -14.54 30.63 -12.83
CA SER A 309 -13.51 31.65 -12.58
C SER A 309 -12.37 31.13 -11.70
N ALA A 310 -11.12 31.42 -12.07
CA ALA A 310 -9.97 31.14 -11.21
C ALA A 310 -9.83 32.12 -10.01
N VAL A 311 -10.59 33.22 -9.99
CA VAL A 311 -10.47 34.29 -8.99
C VAL A 311 -10.55 33.78 -7.54
N PRO A 312 -11.52 32.93 -7.14
CA PRO A 312 -11.60 32.43 -5.77
C PRO A 312 -10.37 31.61 -5.36
N MET A 313 -9.83 30.81 -6.28
CA MET A 313 -8.62 30.03 -6.04
C MET A 313 -7.41 30.96 -5.82
N HIS A 314 -7.24 31.99 -6.65
CA HIS A 314 -6.17 32.96 -6.46
C HIS A 314 -6.32 33.77 -5.17
N GLN A 315 -7.55 34.15 -4.79
CA GLN A 315 -7.80 34.88 -3.54
C GLN A 315 -7.40 34.05 -2.32
N ARG A 316 -7.77 32.77 -2.27
CA ARG A 316 -7.37 31.84 -1.20
C ARG A 316 -5.85 31.75 -1.05
N ARG A 317 -5.12 31.76 -2.16
CA ARG A 317 -3.65 31.76 -2.16
C ARG A 317 -3.08 33.04 -1.56
N VAL A 318 -3.64 34.20 -1.92
CA VAL A 318 -3.26 35.49 -1.32
C VAL A 318 -3.50 35.46 0.18
N ASP A 319 -4.68 35.02 0.61
CA ASP A 319 -5.06 34.98 2.03
C ASP A 319 -4.08 34.08 2.82
N PHE A 320 -3.77 32.88 2.29
CA PHE A 320 -2.78 31.99 2.90
C PHE A 320 -1.39 32.64 3.00
N LEU A 321 -0.85 33.19 1.90
CA LEU A 321 0.47 33.80 1.90
C LEU A 321 0.56 35.02 2.84
N GLN A 322 -0.53 35.77 2.99
CA GLN A 322 -0.62 36.87 3.95
C GLN A 322 -0.46 36.39 5.41
N THR A 323 -0.95 35.18 5.74
CA THR A 323 -0.73 34.59 7.08
C THR A 323 0.73 34.32 7.39
N LEU A 324 1.58 34.17 6.36
CA LEU A 324 3.01 33.90 6.53
C LEU A 324 3.83 35.17 6.76
N ILE A 325 3.37 36.35 6.29
CA ILE A 325 4.11 37.61 6.39
C ILE A 325 4.57 37.93 7.83
N PRO A 326 3.74 37.78 8.88
CA PRO A 326 4.15 38.04 10.25
C PRO A 326 5.31 37.16 10.75
N LEU A 327 5.52 35.99 10.14
CA LEU A 327 6.59 35.04 10.49
C LEU A 327 7.99 35.56 10.11
N PHE A 328 8.07 36.53 9.20
CA PHE A 328 9.32 37.03 8.61
C PHE A 328 9.67 38.46 9.05
N ASN A 329 9.24 38.87 10.25
CA ASN A 329 9.43 40.25 10.74
C ASN A 329 10.82 40.53 11.37
N THR A 330 11.69 39.53 11.45
CA THR A 330 13.06 39.73 11.94
C THR A 330 13.95 40.29 10.82
N VAL A 331 15.00 41.03 11.20
CA VAL A 331 15.96 41.60 10.24
C VAL A 331 16.60 40.53 9.36
N SER A 332 16.85 39.33 9.91
CA SER A 332 17.43 38.20 9.19
C SER A 332 16.50 37.56 8.16
N LEU A 333 15.20 37.91 8.14
CA LEU A 333 14.21 37.30 7.25
C LEU A 333 13.58 38.32 6.29
N LEU A 334 14.16 39.51 6.13
CA LEU A 334 13.63 40.56 5.24
C LEU A 334 13.53 40.10 3.78
N GLU A 335 14.51 39.34 3.28
CA GLU A 335 14.47 38.79 1.92
C GLU A 335 13.33 37.77 1.75
N HIS A 336 13.09 36.95 2.78
CA HIS A 336 11.99 35.98 2.80
C HIS A 336 10.64 36.70 2.76
N LYS A 337 10.49 37.74 3.60
CA LYS A 337 9.30 38.59 3.61
C LYS A 337 9.06 39.22 2.23
N HIS A 338 10.10 39.83 1.66
CA HIS A 338 10.02 40.45 0.34
C HIS A 338 9.58 39.46 -0.74
N TYR A 339 10.14 38.25 -0.74
CA TYR A 339 9.76 37.19 -1.67
C TYR A 339 8.28 36.82 -1.59
N ILE A 340 7.72 36.67 -0.38
CA ILE A 340 6.30 36.39 -0.19
C ILE A 340 5.43 37.57 -0.63
N GLU A 341 5.83 38.81 -0.33
CA GLU A 341 5.13 40.02 -0.78
C GLU A 341 5.09 40.12 -2.33
N GLN A 342 6.18 39.79 -3.01
CA GLN A 342 6.22 39.72 -4.48
C GLN A 342 5.30 38.63 -5.02
N LYS A 343 5.27 37.44 -4.40
CA LYS A 343 4.32 36.38 -4.78
C LYS A 343 2.87 36.86 -4.65
N ILE A 344 2.52 37.50 -3.54
CA ILE A 344 1.17 38.05 -3.31
C ILE A 344 0.82 39.08 -4.40
N LYS A 345 1.74 39.99 -4.72
CA LYS A 345 1.55 40.99 -5.77
C LYS A 345 1.27 40.33 -7.13
N ASN A 346 2.09 39.36 -7.52
CA ASN A 346 1.93 38.65 -8.80
C ASN A 346 0.57 37.95 -8.90
N ILE A 347 0.10 37.33 -7.81
CA ILE A 347 -1.21 36.65 -7.77
C ILE A 347 -2.36 37.68 -7.84
N ARG A 348 -2.23 38.85 -7.22
CA ARG A 348 -3.22 39.94 -7.36
C ARG A 348 -3.32 40.44 -8.79
N ASP A 349 -2.20 40.54 -9.49
CA ASP A 349 -2.19 40.90 -10.91
C ASP A 349 -2.85 39.79 -11.77
N GLU A 350 -2.72 38.51 -11.39
CA GLU A 350 -3.45 37.39 -12.02
C GLU A 350 -4.97 37.52 -11.80
N ILE A 351 -5.40 37.86 -10.58
CA ILE A 351 -6.82 38.08 -10.25
C ILE A 351 -7.42 39.18 -11.13
N GLU A 352 -6.75 40.32 -11.28
CA GLU A 352 -7.25 41.43 -12.09
C GLU A 352 -7.32 41.09 -13.58
N ARG A 353 -6.39 40.25 -14.08
CA ARG A 353 -6.46 39.71 -15.45
C ARG A 353 -7.63 38.73 -15.61
N GLU A 354 -7.85 37.85 -14.65
CA GLU A 354 -8.95 36.88 -14.68
C GLU A 354 -10.32 37.56 -14.66
N LYS A 355 -10.53 38.53 -13.76
CA LYS A 355 -11.78 39.31 -13.71
C LYS A 355 -12.12 39.98 -15.04
N LYS A 356 -11.12 40.50 -15.76
CA LYS A 356 -11.32 41.10 -17.08
C LYS A 356 -11.72 40.07 -18.12
N ARG A 357 -11.14 38.86 -18.09
CA ARG A 357 -11.52 37.75 -18.99
C ARG A 357 -12.93 37.28 -18.71
N ASP A 358 -13.26 37.01 -17.45
CA ASP A 358 -14.60 36.58 -17.04
C ASP A 358 -15.68 37.59 -17.46
N PHE A 359 -15.38 38.89 -17.44
CA PHE A 359 -16.28 39.94 -17.91
C PHE A 359 -16.43 40.01 -19.43
N MET A 360 -15.42 39.57 -20.19
CA MET A 360 -15.46 39.56 -21.67
C MET A 360 -16.07 38.27 -22.24
N ASP A 361 -15.93 37.15 -21.52
CA ASP A 361 -16.36 35.82 -21.96
C ASP A 361 -17.75 35.42 -21.41
N GLY A 362 -18.28 36.16 -20.43
CA GLY A 362 -19.64 36.02 -19.90
C GLY A 362 -20.61 37.03 -20.51
#